data_AF-A0A662KWE2-F1
#
_entry.id   AF-A0A662KWE2-F1
#
_cell.length_a   1.000
_cell.length_b   1.000
_cell.length_c   1.000
_cell.angle_alpha   90.00
_cell.angle_beta   90.00
_cell.angle_gamma   90.00
#
_symmetry.space_group_name_H-M   'P 1'
#
loop_
_entity.id
_entity.type
_entity.pdbx_description
1 polymer ?
#
loop_
_entity_poly.entity_id
_entity_poly.type
_entity_poly.pdbx_seq_one_letter_code
_entity_poly.pdbx_strand_id
1 'polypeptide(L)' 'MTVHQNTLKLINLERQILELGFWKKYPNKDFSYELAKTTGELGDEYPSDKAIRLAEQWVTEFKETGKIKSFEEEG' A
#
# COMPACT_ATOMS: atom_id res chain seq x y z
N MET A 1 -8.37 23.21 -5.35
CA MET A 1 -8.55 21.75 -5.43
C MET A 1 -8.06 21.18 -4.12
N THR A 2 -8.95 20.72 -3.24
CA THR A 2 -8.56 20.18 -1.94
C THR A 2 -8.34 18.69 -2.11
N VAL A 3 -7.12 18.21 -1.84
CA VAL A 3 -6.79 16.78 -1.95
C VAL A 3 -7.48 16.02 -0.80
N HIS A 4 -8.11 14.89 -1.10
CA HIS A 4 -8.77 14.07 -0.09
C HIS A 4 -7.78 13.57 0.97
N GLN A 5 -8.18 13.57 2.24
CA GLN A 5 -7.28 13.25 3.35
C GLN A 5 -6.67 11.84 3.23
N ASN A 6 -7.45 10.86 2.77
CA ASN A 6 -6.94 9.50 2.60
C ASN A 6 -5.92 9.39 1.47
N THR A 7 -6.05 10.19 0.41
CA THR A 7 -5.01 10.29 -0.62
C THR A 7 -3.69 10.74 -0.02
N LEU A 8 -3.71 11.75 0.87
CA LEU A 8 -2.50 12.21 1.57
C LEU A 8 -1.92 11.14 2.51
N LYS A 9 -2.78 10.39 3.21
CA LYS A 9 -2.33 9.28 4.07
C LYS A 9 -1.65 8.18 3.25
N LEU A 10 -2.26 7.78 2.13
CA LEU A 10 -1.69 6.74 1.26
C LEU A 10 -0.32 7.16 0.70
N ILE A 11 -0.19 8.41 0.23
CA ILE A 11 1.11 8.95 -0.23
C ILE A 11 2.18 8.84 0.86
N ASN A 12 1.83 9.15 2.11
CA ASN A 12 2.79 9.06 3.22
C ASN A 12 3.16 7.62 3.57
N LEU A 13 2.21 6.68 3.50
CA LEU A 13 2.46 5.26 3.74
C LEU A 13 3.34 4.65 2.63
N GLU A 14 3.05 5.00 1.38
CA GLU A 14 3.83 4.57 0.24
C GLU A 14 5.27 5.09 0.34
N ARG A 15 5.49 6.36 0.66
CA ARG A 15 6.86 6.88 0.90
C ARG A 15 7.61 6.07 1.96
N GLN A 16 6.98 5.77 3.09
CA GLN A 16 7.60 4.97 4.15
C GLN A 16 8.00 3.58 3.66
N ILE A 17 7.13 2.89 2.92
CA ILE A 17 7.43 1.53 2.46
C ILE A 17 8.53 1.51 1.38
N LEU A 18 8.57 2.54 0.53
CA LEU A 18 9.62 2.73 -0.45
C LEU A 18 10.99 2.95 0.21
N GLU A 19 11.05 3.77 1.25
CA GLU A 19 12.27 4.00 2.05
C GLU A 19 12.75 2.72 2.75
N LEU A 20 11.83 1.85 3.17
CA LEU A 20 12.16 0.52 3.72
C LEU A 20 12.68 -0.46 2.66
N GLY A 21 12.64 -0.11 1.37
CA GLY A 21 13.17 -0.93 0.28
C GLY A 21 12.15 -1.86 -0.36
N PHE A 22 10.86 -1.51 -0.32
CA PHE A 22 9.78 -2.27 -0.97
C PHE A 22 10.11 -2.72 -2.39
N TRP A 23 10.60 -1.81 -3.26
CA TRP A 23 10.95 -2.14 -4.65
C TRP A 23 12.11 -3.12 -4.82
N LYS A 24 13.00 -3.25 -3.82
CA LYS A 24 14.07 -4.24 -3.88
C LYS A 24 13.52 -5.65 -3.67
N LYS A 25 12.52 -5.78 -2.80
CA LYS A 25 11.88 -7.05 -2.46
C LYS A 25 10.78 -7.43 -3.46
N TYR A 26 10.02 -6.44 -3.94
CA TYR A 26 8.89 -6.62 -4.85
C TYR A 26 9.04 -5.72 -6.08
N PRO A 27 10.01 -5.98 -6.98
CA PRO A 27 10.30 -5.10 -8.12
C PRO A 27 9.18 -5.01 -9.16
N ASN A 28 8.29 -6.00 -9.20
CA ASN A 28 7.20 -6.08 -10.16
C ASN A 28 5.84 -5.70 -9.56
N LYS A 29 5.80 -5.18 -8.32
CA LYS A 29 4.56 -4.77 -7.65
C LYS A 29 4.54 -3.27 -7.45
N ASP A 30 3.38 -2.68 -7.71
CA ASP A 30 3.07 -1.30 -7.37
C ASP A 30 2.21 -1.33 -6.10
N PHE A 31 2.68 -0.63 -5.06
CA PHE A 31 2.05 -0.69 -3.73
C PHE A 31 0.60 -0.17 -3.78
N SER A 32 0.38 0.97 -4.43
CA SER A 32 -0.93 1.61 -4.52
C SER A 32 -1.90 0.81 -5.38
N TYR A 33 -1.42 0.25 -6.49
CA TYR A 33 -2.19 -0.59 -7.39
C TYR A 33 -2.62 -1.90 -6.73
N GLU A 34 -1.70 -2.61 -6.07
CA GLU A 34 -2.03 -3.85 -5.39
C GLU A 34 -3.00 -3.60 -4.23
N LEU A 35 -2.85 -2.48 -3.53
CA LEU A 35 -3.79 -2.08 -2.48
C LEU A 35 -5.20 -1.88 -3.05
N ALA A 36 -5.33 -1.10 -4.14
CA ALA A 36 -6.61 -0.85 -4.80
C ALA A 36 -7.22 -2.15 -5.34
N LYS A 37 -6.41 -3.03 -5.96
CA LYS A 37 -6.84 -4.36 -6.42
C LYS A 37 -7.34 -5.22 -5.27
N THR A 38 -6.62 -5.31 -4.15
CA THR A 38 -7.03 -6.12 -2.99
C THR A 38 -8.28 -5.57 -2.30
N THR A 39 -8.44 -4.24 -2.29
CA THR A 39 -9.60 -3.61 -1.65
C THR A 39 -10.84 -3.55 -2.54
N GLY A 40 -10.67 -3.72 -3.85
CA GLY A 40 -11.72 -3.60 -4.86
C GLY A 40 -11.98 -2.16 -5.31
N GLU A 41 -11.01 -1.26 -5.13
CA GLU A 41 -11.11 0.19 -5.30
C GLU A 41 -10.37 0.67 -6.57
N LEU A 42 -10.17 -0.21 -7.56
CA LEU A 42 -9.56 0.17 -8.84
C LEU A 42 -10.47 1.14 -9.61
N GLY A 43 -9.98 2.36 -9.82
CA GLY A 43 -10.71 3.42 -10.53
C GLY A 43 -11.44 4.39 -9.60
N ASP A 44 -11.37 4.18 -8.29
CA ASP A 44 -11.94 5.12 -7.31
C ASP A 44 -11.13 6.42 -7.25
N GLU A 45 -11.82 7.53 -6.96
CA GLU A 45 -11.20 8.87 -6.91
C GLU A 45 -10.21 9.01 -5.74
N TYR A 46 -10.46 8.30 -4.65
CA TYR A 46 -9.62 8.29 -3.45
C TYR A 46 -9.77 7.00 -2.66
N PRO A 47 -8.73 6.58 -1.90
CA PRO A 47 -8.80 5.37 -1.10
C PRO A 47 -9.77 5.51 0.07
N SER A 48 -10.54 4.45 0.32
CA SER A 48 -11.42 4.34 1.46
C SER A 48 -10.64 4.17 2.77
N ASP A 49 -11.31 4.32 3.91
CA ASP A 49 -10.70 4.02 5.22
C ASP A 49 -10.25 2.56 5.34
N LYS A 50 -10.92 1.64 4.63
CA LYS A 50 -10.53 0.22 4.58
C LYS A 50 -9.19 0.06 3.85
N ALA A 51 -9.02 0.74 2.72
CA ALA A 51 -7.75 0.74 1.99
C ALA A 51 -6.62 1.33 2.84
N ILE A 52 -6.88 2.44 3.55
CA ILE A 52 -5.86 3.02 4.45
C ILE A 52 -5.46 2.06 5.57
N ARG A 53 -6.40 1.41 6.24
CA ARG A 53 -6.08 0.42 7.29
C ARG A 53 -5.27 -0.75 6.75
N LEU A 54 -5.59 -1.22 5.55
CA LEU A 54 -4.82 -2.30 4.91
C LEU A 54 -3.41 -1.84 4.54
N ALA A 55 -3.25 -0.61 4.03
CA ALA A 55 -1.94 -0.04 3.75
C ALA A 55 -1.09 0.10 5.02
N GLU A 56 -1.68 0.57 6.13
CA GLU A 56 -1.00 0.63 7.43
C GLU A 56 -0.54 -0.74 7.92
N GLN A 57 -1.38 -1.77 7.74
CA GLN A 57 -1.03 -3.16 8.04
C GLN A 57 0.15 -3.64 7.19
N TRP A 58 0.12 -3.44 5.87
CA TRP A 58 1.21 -3.84 4.98
C TRP A 58 2.54 -3.14 5.30
N VAL A 59 2.50 -1.83 5.59
CA VAL A 59 3.69 -1.08 6.03
C VAL A 59 4.24 -1.66 7.33
N THR A 60 3.36 -1.98 8.29
CA THR A 60 3.77 -2.58 9.57
C THR A 60 4.38 -3.96 9.37
N GLU A 61 3.73 -4.85 8.61
CA GLU A 61 4.26 -6.19 8.29
C GLU A 61 5.62 -6.11 7.60
N PHE A 62 5.76 -5.21 6.63
CA PHE A 62 7.01 -5.05 5.89
C PHE A 62 8.13 -4.51 6.79
N LYS A 63 7.81 -3.58 7.68
CA LYS A 63 8.77 -3.05 8.65
C LYS A 63 9.25 -4.10 9.64
N GLU A 64 8.35 -4.99 10.09
CA GLU A 64 8.66 -6.02 11.09
C GLU A 64 9.36 -7.24 10.49
N THR A 65 8.97 -7.63 9.28
CA THR A 65 9.35 -8.94 8.70
C THR A 65 10.12 -8.85 7.39
N GLY A 66 10.18 -7.66 6.78
CA GLY A 66 10.69 -7.49 5.41
C GLY A 66 9.78 -8.10 4.34
N LYS A 67 8.55 -8.49 4.70
CA LYS A 67 7.58 -9.14 3.81
C LYS A 67 6.18 -8.58 4.02
N ILE A 68 5.36 -8.63 2.97
CA ILE A 68 3.92 -8.40 3.02
C ILE A 68 3.26 -9.73 2.73
N LYS A 69 2.47 -10.26 3.67
CA LYS A 69 1.97 -11.65 3.56
C LYS A 69 1.12 -11.86 2.31
N SER A 70 0.27 -10.91 1.98
CA SER A 70 -0.59 -10.97 0.78
C SER A 70 0.21 -11.08 -0.52
N PHE A 71 1.48 -10.65 -0.55
CA PHE A 71 2.33 -10.76 -1.74
C PHE A 71 3.10 -12.06 -1.82
N GLU A 72 3.27 -12.77 -0.70
CA GLU A 72 3.94 -14.06 -0.67
C GLU A 72 2.97 -15.22 -0.97
N GLU A 73 1.66 -15.04 -0.76
CA GLU A 73 0.63 -16.05 -1.06
C GLU A 73 0.24 -16.11 -2.56
N GLU A 74 0.60 -15.10 -3.35
CA GLU A 74 0.35 -15.05 -4.80
C GLU A 74 1.43 -15.76 -5.66
N GLY A 75 2.52 -16.26 -5.06
CA GLY A 75 3.67 -16.88 -5.75
C GLY A 75 3.91 -18.34 -5.37
#